data_AF-A0A6L3EQ58-F1
#
_entry.id   AF-A0A6L3EQ58-F1
#
_cell.length_a   1.000
_cell.length_b   1.000
_cell.length_c   1.000
_cell.angle_alpha   90.00
_cell.angle_beta   90.00
_cell.angle_gamma   90.00
#
_symmetry.space_group_name_H-M   'P 1'
#
loop_
_entity.id
_entity.type
_entity.pdbx_description
1 polymer ?
#
loop_
_entity_poly.entity_id
_entity_poly.type
_entity_poly.pdbx_seq_one_letter_code
_entity_poly.pdbx_strand_id
1 'polypeptide(L)'
;MASSRELSVYDNAKHWVAQYASVDDVKDFIDKTAAVQEYARRANDFELEKKAAAARVRAERKCGELLRQMEKAKGTRLNGRGKNGAFRRSTASTTEAHSKTLKELGLSKDQSSKYQRLAEIPEDRFEESLALATTAAGAMGKVTTNGVLSMQESKDPPPRLNTDALWLRGRLKDFEKNLLHQDKAFLLGEMTDAMRRDAERILPKLLQWLA
;
A
#
# COMPACT_ATOMS: atom_id res chain seq x y z
N MET A 1 18.97 -23.43 36.88
CA MET A 1 17.77 -23.69 36.07
C MET A 1 17.21 -22.34 35.65
N ALA A 2 17.49 -21.91 34.41
CA ALA A 2 17.07 -20.60 33.91
C ALA A 2 15.55 -20.57 33.74
N SER A 3 14.93 -19.50 34.24
CA SER A 3 13.48 -19.30 34.33
C SER A 3 12.80 -19.36 32.96
N SER A 4 12.04 -20.43 32.68
CA SER A 4 11.22 -20.60 31.48
C SER A 4 9.94 -19.72 31.46
N ARG A 5 9.87 -18.60 32.18
CA ARG A 5 8.59 -17.91 32.46
C ARG A 5 8.51 -16.41 32.22
N GLU A 6 9.53 -15.78 31.64
CA GLU A 6 9.44 -14.37 31.21
C GLU A 6 9.77 -14.26 29.72
N LEU A 7 8.79 -14.61 28.87
CA LEU A 7 8.79 -14.17 27.49
C LEU A 7 8.59 -12.64 27.50
N SER A 8 9.41 -11.91 26.75
CA SER A 8 9.22 -10.47 26.63
C SER A 8 7.81 -10.20 26.07
N VAL A 9 7.24 -9.02 26.37
CA VAL A 9 5.93 -8.60 25.84
C VAL A 9 5.86 -8.79 24.31
N TYR A 10 6.98 -8.60 23.62
CA TYR A 10 7.10 -8.81 22.18
C TYR A 10 7.09 -10.29 21.77
N ASP A 11 7.75 -11.18 22.51
CA ASP A 11 7.76 -12.62 22.21
C ASP A 11 6.38 -13.24 22.42
N ASN A 12 5.66 -12.77 23.45
CA ASN A 12 4.26 -13.12 23.64
C ASN A 12 3.43 -12.66 22.44
N ALA A 13 3.61 -11.41 21.99
CA ALA A 13 2.92 -10.90 20.80
C ALA A 13 3.20 -11.75 19.54
N LYS A 14 4.45 -12.23 19.35
CA LYS A 14 4.80 -13.19 18.28
C LYS A 14 3.96 -14.46 18.37
N HIS A 15 3.88 -15.04 19.56
CA HIS A 15 3.15 -16.27 19.80
C HIS A 15 1.63 -16.12 19.61
N TRP A 16 1.04 -15.01 20.05
CA TRP A 16 -0.38 -14.72 19.85
C TRP A 16 -0.71 -14.51 18.37
N VAL A 17 0.12 -13.76 17.64
CA VAL A 17 -0.11 -13.49 16.21
C VAL A 17 -0.15 -14.79 15.40
N ALA A 18 0.71 -15.75 15.71
CA ALA A 18 0.75 -17.03 15.02
C ALA A 18 -0.56 -17.84 15.15
N GLN A 19 -1.27 -17.68 16.27
CA GLN A 19 -2.47 -18.44 16.61
C GLN A 19 -3.76 -17.90 16.01
N TYR A 20 -3.78 -16.65 15.52
CA TYR A 20 -5.00 -16.12 14.91
C TYR A 20 -5.41 -16.91 13.66
N ALA A 21 -6.69 -17.28 13.62
CA ALA A 21 -7.30 -18.07 12.54
C ALA A 21 -8.26 -17.25 11.66
N SER A 22 -8.67 -16.06 12.09
CA SER A 22 -9.59 -15.18 11.37
C SER A 22 -8.95 -13.85 11.02
N VAL A 23 -9.27 -13.31 9.84
CA VAL A 23 -8.83 -11.98 9.42
C VAL A 23 -9.36 -10.89 10.36
N ASP A 24 -10.58 -11.04 10.87
CA ASP A 24 -11.19 -10.06 11.79
C ASP A 24 -10.39 -9.95 13.10
N ASP A 25 -10.00 -11.08 13.70
CA ASP A 25 -9.23 -11.09 14.95
C ASP A 25 -7.83 -10.48 14.76
N VAL A 26 -7.18 -10.80 13.63
CA VAL A 26 -5.88 -10.20 13.29
C VAL A 26 -6.02 -8.69 13.07
N LYS A 27 -7.10 -8.25 12.40
CA LYS A 27 -7.37 -6.84 12.14
C LYS A 27 -7.55 -6.06 13.44
N ASP A 28 -8.27 -6.59 14.41
CA ASP A 28 -8.41 -6.00 15.74
C ASP A 28 -7.06 -5.86 16.45
N PHE A 29 -6.20 -6.87 16.32
CA PHE A 29 -4.85 -6.81 16.87
C PHE A 29 -3.97 -5.76 16.17
N ILE A 30 -4.07 -5.63 14.84
CA ILE A 30 -3.39 -4.57 14.05
C ILE A 30 -3.82 -3.19 14.56
N ASP A 31 -5.13 -2.97 14.76
CA ASP A 31 -5.65 -1.68 15.20
C ASP A 31 -5.22 -1.36 16.64
N LYS A 32 -5.24 -2.36 17.55
CA LYS A 32 -4.73 -2.21 18.93
C LYS A 32 -3.25 -1.88 18.96
N THR A 33 -2.42 -2.58 18.18
CA THR A 33 -0.97 -2.33 18.12
C THR A 33 -0.64 -0.99 17.47
N ALA A 34 -1.41 -0.55 16.47
CA ALA A 34 -1.29 0.79 15.90
C ALA A 34 -1.61 1.89 16.93
N ALA A 35 -2.63 1.69 17.77
CA ALA A 35 -2.93 2.61 18.86
C ALA A 35 -1.80 2.66 19.89
N VAL A 36 -1.26 1.50 20.32
CA VAL A 36 -0.12 1.43 21.24
C VAL A 36 1.11 2.13 20.65
N GLN A 37 1.39 1.92 19.36
CA GLN A 37 2.50 2.58 18.67
C GLN A 37 2.35 4.11 18.73
N GLU A 38 1.15 4.63 18.47
CA GLU A 38 0.86 6.07 18.51
C GLU A 38 0.95 6.64 19.94
N TYR A 39 0.49 5.90 20.96
CA TYR A 39 0.66 6.30 22.35
C TYR A 39 2.14 6.34 22.76
N ALA A 40 2.91 5.30 22.41
CA ALA A 40 4.34 5.23 22.69
C ALA A 40 5.09 6.39 22.03
N ARG A 41 4.76 6.71 20.78
CA ARG A 41 5.29 7.87 20.05
C ARG A 41 5.02 9.18 20.77
N ARG A 42 3.79 9.39 21.28
CA ARG A 42 3.43 10.60 22.05
C ARG A 42 4.13 10.67 23.39
N ALA A 43 4.39 9.52 24.01
CA ALA A 43 5.12 9.41 25.26
C ALA A 43 6.66 9.49 25.10
N ASN A 44 7.16 9.57 23.87
CA ASN A 44 8.60 9.45 23.53
C ASN A 44 9.23 8.13 24.01
N ASP A 45 8.44 7.06 24.13
CA ASP A 45 8.93 5.71 24.39
C ASP A 45 9.27 5.01 23.07
N PHE A 46 10.50 5.23 22.61
CA PHE A 46 10.97 4.71 21.32
C PHE A 46 11.08 3.18 21.29
N GLU A 47 11.34 2.54 22.43
CA GLU A 47 11.47 1.08 22.50
C GLU A 47 10.09 0.41 22.41
N LEU A 48 9.10 0.96 23.11
CA LEU A 48 7.71 0.49 22.97
C LEU A 48 7.17 0.79 21.58
N GLU A 49 7.48 1.95 20.99
CA GLU A 49 7.09 2.29 19.61
C GLU A 49 7.62 1.27 18.62
N LYS A 50 8.91 0.92 18.68
CA LYS A 50 9.53 -0.10 17.82
C LYS A 50 8.90 -1.48 18.01
N LYS A 51 8.70 -1.93 19.26
CA LYS A 51 8.10 -3.24 19.57
C LYS A 51 6.66 -3.33 19.07
N ALA A 52 5.86 -2.27 19.28
CA ALA A 52 4.49 -2.20 18.80
C ALA A 52 4.43 -2.20 17.27
N ALA A 53 5.30 -1.44 16.62
CA ALA A 53 5.40 -1.40 15.17
C ALA A 53 5.83 -2.77 14.57
N ALA A 54 6.77 -3.47 15.21
CA ALA A 54 7.18 -4.80 14.78
C ALA A 54 6.07 -5.85 14.96
N ALA A 55 5.34 -5.79 16.09
CA ALA A 55 4.18 -6.65 16.32
C ALA A 55 3.07 -6.39 15.29
N ARG A 56 2.81 -5.12 14.97
CA ARG A 56 1.86 -4.72 13.92
C ARG A 56 2.25 -5.30 12.56
N VAL A 57 3.48 -5.09 12.10
CA VAL A 57 3.93 -5.60 10.78
C VAL A 57 3.86 -7.13 10.70
N ARG A 58 4.14 -7.85 11.79
CA ARG A 58 3.96 -9.31 11.83
C ARG A 58 2.49 -9.72 11.74
N ALA A 59 1.59 -9.00 12.42
CA ALA A 59 0.15 -9.24 12.31
C ALA A 59 -0.38 -8.94 10.89
N GLU A 60 0.13 -7.89 10.24
CA GLU A 60 -0.18 -7.59 8.83
C GLU A 60 0.24 -8.73 7.90
N ARG A 61 1.41 -9.33 8.12
CA ARG A 61 1.86 -10.52 7.37
C ARG A 61 0.91 -11.70 7.59
N LYS A 62 0.56 -12.01 8.83
CA LYS A 62 -0.42 -13.07 9.17
C LYS A 62 -1.78 -12.82 8.52
N CYS A 63 -2.24 -11.57 8.51
CA CYS A 63 -3.46 -11.16 7.82
C CYS A 63 -3.38 -11.48 6.32
N GLY A 64 -2.23 -11.19 5.69
CA GLY A 64 -1.96 -11.54 4.30
C GLY A 64 -2.00 -13.04 4.00
N GLU A 65 -1.48 -13.87 4.90
CA GLU A 65 -1.55 -15.34 4.80
C GLU A 65 -2.99 -15.82 4.83
N LEU A 66 -3.79 -15.35 5.80
CA LEU A 66 -5.20 -15.69 5.92
C LEU A 66 -5.99 -15.21 4.71
N LEU A 67 -5.74 -13.98 4.22
CA LEU A 67 -6.38 -13.44 3.02
C LEU A 67 -6.06 -14.25 1.75
N ARG A 68 -4.88 -14.88 1.68
CA ARG A 68 -4.49 -15.77 0.57
C ARG A 68 -5.17 -17.13 0.65
N GLN A 69 -5.44 -17.61 1.86
CA GLN A 69 -6.16 -18.87 2.11
C GLN A 69 -7.67 -18.72 1.94
N MET A 70 -8.22 -17.52 2.16
CA MET A 70 -9.63 -17.24 1.92
C MET A 70 -9.95 -17.38 0.43
N GLU A 71 -10.99 -18.18 0.14
CA GLU A 71 -11.58 -18.19 -1.20
C GLU A 71 -12.08 -16.77 -1.51
N LYS A 72 -11.58 -16.20 -2.61
CA LYS A 72 -12.00 -14.85 -3.00
C LYS A 72 -13.50 -14.89 -3.28
N ALA A 73 -14.25 -13.99 -2.65
CA ALA A 73 -15.64 -13.76 -3.02
C ALA A 73 -15.71 -13.65 -4.53
N LYS A 74 -16.52 -14.52 -5.16
CA LYS A 74 -16.89 -14.43 -6.57
C LYS A 74 -17.51 -13.06 -6.75
N GLY A 75 -16.68 -12.08 -7.05
CA GLY A 75 -17.12 -10.75 -7.40
C GLY A 75 -18.01 -10.92 -8.60
N THR A 76 -19.21 -10.34 -8.52
CA THR A 76 -20.14 -10.22 -9.63
C THR A 76 -19.44 -9.43 -10.73
N ARG A 77 -18.58 -10.09 -11.50
CA ARG A 77 -18.13 -9.62 -12.80
C ARG A 77 -19.37 -9.68 -13.67
N LEU A 78 -20.16 -8.61 -13.63
CA LEU A 78 -21.05 -8.19 -14.71
C LEU A 78 -20.19 -7.81 -15.94
N ASN A 79 -19.24 -8.67 -16.33
CA ASN A 79 -18.56 -8.62 -17.61
C ASN A 79 -19.15 -9.73 -18.47
N GLY A 80 -20.42 -9.54 -18.79
CA GLY A 80 -21.15 -10.33 -19.75
C GLY A 80 -22.18 -9.42 -20.40
N ARG A 81 -21.74 -8.47 -21.24
CA ARG A 81 -22.60 -7.93 -22.29
C ARG A 81 -22.94 -9.11 -23.21
N GLY A 82 -23.99 -9.85 -22.84
CA GLY A 82 -24.62 -10.80 -23.75
C GLY A 82 -25.10 -10.01 -24.97
N LYS A 83 -24.84 -10.55 -26.16
CA LYS A 83 -25.18 -9.91 -27.45
C LYS A 83 -26.66 -9.57 -27.63
N ASN A 84 -27.54 -10.03 -26.75
CA ASN A 84 -28.95 -9.65 -26.71
C ASN A 84 -29.22 -9.13 -25.29
N GLY A 85 -29.68 -7.87 -25.16
CA GLY A 85 -29.84 -7.11 -23.91
C GLY A 85 -30.81 -7.65 -22.86
N ALA A 86 -30.84 -8.96 -22.63
CA ALA A 86 -31.54 -9.59 -21.53
C ALA A 86 -30.62 -9.67 -20.31
N PHE A 87 -31.00 -8.97 -19.25
CA PHE A 87 -30.41 -9.08 -17.94
C PHE A 87 -30.64 -10.51 -17.43
N ARG A 88 -29.65 -11.41 -17.59
CA ARG A 88 -29.72 -12.73 -16.92
C ARG A 88 -29.52 -12.50 -15.43
N ARG A 89 -30.63 -12.32 -14.72
CA ARG A 89 -30.68 -12.48 -13.27
C ARG A 89 -30.42 -13.95 -12.99
N SER A 90 -29.17 -14.29 -12.69
CA SER A 90 -28.82 -15.64 -12.23
C SER A 90 -29.43 -15.84 -10.86
N THR A 91 -30.64 -16.38 -10.82
CA THR A 91 -31.18 -17.07 -9.65
C THR A 91 -30.41 -18.39 -9.53
N ALA A 92 -29.26 -18.36 -8.87
CA ALA A 92 -28.59 -19.56 -8.40
C ALA A 92 -28.62 -19.52 -6.87
N SER A 93 -29.69 -20.10 -6.33
CA SER A 93 -29.75 -20.58 -4.96
C SER A 93 -28.86 -21.83 -4.87
N THR A 94 -27.74 -21.71 -4.19
CA THR A 94 -27.04 -22.84 -3.56
C THR A 94 -26.25 -22.29 -2.37
N THR A 95 -26.39 -22.98 -1.25
CA THR A 95 -25.75 -22.77 0.04
C THR A 95 -24.22 -22.78 -0.08
N GLU A 96 -23.62 -21.66 -0.48
CA GLU A 96 -22.17 -21.47 -0.49
C GLU A 96 -21.86 -20.36 0.50
N ALA A 97 -21.03 -20.66 1.50
CA ALA A 97 -20.60 -19.69 2.51
C ALA A 97 -20.09 -18.44 1.79
N HIS A 98 -20.85 -17.34 1.86
CA HIS A 98 -20.44 -16.06 1.31
C HIS A 98 -19.13 -15.68 2.00
N SER A 99 -18.00 -15.91 1.32
CA SER A 99 -16.70 -15.45 1.78
C SER A 99 -16.77 -13.94 1.97
N LYS A 100 -16.44 -13.46 3.17
CA LYS A 100 -16.56 -12.05 3.52
C LYS A 100 -15.82 -11.17 2.51
N THR A 101 -16.44 -10.06 2.13
CA THR A 101 -15.78 -9.08 1.25
C THR A 101 -14.72 -8.30 2.02
N LEU A 102 -13.71 -7.75 1.35
CA LEU A 102 -12.68 -6.92 2.01
C LEU A 102 -13.27 -5.77 2.82
N LYS A 103 -14.40 -5.21 2.35
CA LYS A 103 -15.11 -4.13 3.04
C LYS A 103 -15.74 -4.61 4.35
N GLU A 104 -16.28 -5.82 4.37
CA GLU A 104 -16.82 -6.44 5.59
C GLU A 104 -15.71 -6.77 6.60
N LEU A 105 -14.51 -7.11 6.12
CA LEU A 105 -13.31 -7.33 6.94
C LEU A 105 -12.64 -6.02 7.41
N GLY A 106 -13.22 -4.86 7.08
CA GLY A 106 -12.65 -3.55 7.45
C GLY A 106 -11.32 -3.23 6.77
N LEU A 107 -11.03 -3.85 5.62
CA LEU A 107 -9.76 -3.70 4.89
C LEU A 107 -9.95 -2.95 3.58
N SER A 108 -9.06 -2.00 3.30
CA SER A 108 -8.97 -1.40 1.98
C SER A 108 -8.24 -2.33 1.01
N LYS A 109 -8.46 -2.13 -0.30
CA LYS A 109 -7.76 -2.89 -1.35
C LYS A 109 -6.24 -2.74 -1.24
N ASP A 110 -5.75 -1.54 -0.95
CA ASP A 110 -4.33 -1.26 -0.79
C ASP A 110 -3.74 -1.99 0.43
N GLN A 111 -4.42 -1.98 1.57
CA GLN A 111 -3.99 -2.74 2.76
C GLN A 111 -3.94 -4.23 2.47
N SER A 112 -5.01 -4.79 1.89
CA SER A 112 -5.05 -6.21 1.53
C SER A 112 -3.90 -6.60 0.59
N SER A 113 -3.58 -5.75 -0.38
CA SER A 113 -2.49 -6.00 -1.33
C SER A 113 -1.13 -5.99 -0.64
N LYS A 114 -0.88 -5.02 0.25
CA LYS A 114 0.39 -4.93 1.00
C LYS A 114 0.57 -6.10 1.95
N TYR A 115 -0.48 -6.50 2.64
CA TYR A 115 -0.45 -7.62 3.59
C TYR A 115 -0.16 -8.93 2.87
N GLN A 116 -0.82 -9.18 1.74
CA GLN A 116 -0.55 -10.37 0.92
C GLN A 116 0.87 -10.39 0.35
N ARG A 117 1.44 -9.22 0.00
CA ARG A 117 2.85 -9.10 -0.39
C ARG A 117 3.81 -9.38 0.77
N LEU A 118 3.48 -8.97 2.00
CA LEU A 118 4.26 -9.35 3.17
C LEU A 118 4.25 -10.88 3.38
N ALA A 119 3.09 -11.52 3.17
CA ALA A 119 2.95 -12.98 3.27
C ALA A 119 3.70 -13.76 2.19
N GLU A 120 4.06 -13.13 1.07
CA GLU A 120 4.89 -13.74 0.02
C GLU A 120 6.36 -13.85 0.42
N ILE A 121 6.82 -13.01 1.36
CA ILE A 121 8.21 -13.00 1.80
C ILE A 121 8.46 -14.28 2.62
N PRO A 122 9.51 -15.06 2.31
CA PRO A 122 9.94 -16.18 3.14
C PRO A 122 10.21 -15.75 4.59
N GLU A 123 9.86 -16.60 5.56
CA GLU A 123 9.95 -16.28 7.00
C GLU A 123 11.32 -15.73 7.40
N ASP A 124 12.40 -16.40 6.99
CA ASP A 124 13.76 -16.01 7.35
C ASP A 124 14.11 -14.59 6.85
N ARG A 125 13.71 -14.28 5.60
CA ARG A 125 13.93 -12.96 4.99
C ARG A 125 13.10 -11.87 5.64
N PHE A 126 11.88 -12.21 6.04
CA PHE A 126 11.02 -11.29 6.77
C PHE A 126 11.61 -10.97 8.15
N GLU A 127 12.03 -11.97 8.91
CA GLU A 127 12.62 -11.78 10.24
C GLU A 127 13.94 -11.01 10.15
N GLU A 128 14.80 -11.28 9.16
CA GLU A 128 16.00 -10.47 8.85
C GLU A 128 15.63 -8.99 8.61
N SER A 129 14.65 -8.72 7.74
CA SER A 129 14.23 -7.35 7.41
C SER A 129 13.63 -6.63 8.60
N LEU A 130 12.83 -7.33 9.41
CA LEU A 130 12.21 -6.79 10.60
C LEU A 130 13.25 -6.52 11.70
N ALA A 131 14.27 -7.36 11.84
CA ALA A 131 15.39 -7.14 12.73
C ALA A 131 16.22 -5.93 12.30
N LEU A 132 16.56 -5.81 11.00
CA LEU A 132 17.27 -4.65 10.47
C LEU A 132 16.50 -3.34 10.64
N ALA A 133 15.17 -3.38 10.49
CA ALA A 133 14.29 -2.23 10.72
C ALA A 133 14.22 -1.81 12.20
N THR A 134 14.40 -2.74 13.14
CA THR A 134 14.35 -2.46 14.59
C THR A 134 15.70 -2.02 15.18
N THR A 135 16.84 -2.46 14.61
CA THR A 135 18.19 -2.26 15.17
C THR A 135 18.95 -0.99 14.71
N ALA A 136 18.32 -0.11 13.93
CA ALA A 136 18.82 1.23 13.54
C ALA A 136 19.59 1.39 12.20
N ALA A 137 19.52 0.45 11.25
CA ALA A 137 20.21 0.59 9.94
C ALA A 137 19.33 1.04 8.75
N GLY A 138 18.00 1.06 8.88
CA GLY A 138 17.11 1.56 7.83
C GLY A 138 17.01 3.08 7.87
N ALA A 139 17.53 3.78 6.86
CA ALA A 139 17.47 5.24 6.74
C ALA A 139 16.07 5.79 7.10
N MET A 140 15.98 6.53 8.21
CA MET A 140 14.73 7.01 8.86
C MET A 140 13.87 5.97 9.62
N GLY A 141 14.49 5.05 10.37
CA GLY A 141 14.15 4.72 11.77
C GLY A 141 12.70 4.36 12.17
N LYS A 142 11.81 3.99 11.24
CA LYS A 142 10.44 3.57 11.55
C LYS A 142 10.15 2.21 10.94
N VAL A 143 9.81 1.24 11.80
CA VAL A 143 9.35 -0.08 11.38
C VAL A 143 7.99 0.09 10.68
N THR A 144 7.99 -0.07 9.36
CA THR A 144 6.79 0.08 8.53
C THR A 144 6.70 -1.06 7.52
N THR A 145 5.47 -1.35 7.11
CA THR A 145 5.14 -2.33 6.07
C THR A 145 5.93 -2.06 4.78
N ASN A 146 5.93 -0.81 4.31
CA ASN A 146 6.66 -0.42 3.11
C ASN A 146 8.17 -0.51 3.31
N GLY A 147 8.68 -0.21 4.50
CA GLY A 147 10.09 -0.39 4.85
C GLY A 147 10.53 -1.84 4.64
N VAL A 148 9.80 -2.79 5.23
CA VAL A 148 10.07 -4.23 5.09
C VAL A 148 9.95 -4.70 3.63
N LEU A 149 8.93 -4.26 2.89
CA LEU A 149 8.77 -4.58 1.47
C LEU A 149 9.93 -4.02 0.61
N SER A 150 10.34 -2.77 0.85
CA SER A 150 11.39 -2.11 0.07
C SER A 150 12.78 -2.71 0.29
N MET A 151 13.05 -3.26 1.48
CA MET A 151 14.30 -3.98 1.78
C MET A 151 14.40 -5.32 1.03
N GLN A 152 13.27 -5.86 0.57
CA GLN A 152 13.22 -7.10 -0.22
C GLN A 152 13.26 -6.83 -1.74
N GLU A 153 12.75 -5.69 -2.20
CA GLU A 153 12.79 -5.29 -3.62
C GLU A 153 14.18 -4.85 -4.09
N SER A 154 15.13 -4.65 -3.19
CA SER A 154 16.51 -4.30 -3.54
C SER A 154 17.30 -5.51 -4.07
N LYS A 155 17.03 -5.89 -5.32
CA LYS A 155 18.11 -6.31 -6.23
C LYS A 155 18.58 -5.16 -7.13
N ASP A 156 17.73 -4.17 -7.39
CA ASP A 156 18.12 -2.90 -7.98
C ASP A 156 17.20 -1.82 -7.41
N PRO A 157 17.68 -0.82 -6.64
CA PRO A 157 16.86 0.33 -6.31
C PRO A 157 16.38 0.95 -7.64
N PRO A 158 15.10 1.36 -7.76
CA PRO A 158 14.68 2.12 -8.93
C PRO A 158 15.66 3.27 -9.07
N PRO A 159 16.22 3.51 -10.29
CA PRO A 159 17.26 4.51 -10.48
C PRO A 159 16.80 5.79 -9.81
N ARG A 160 17.65 6.42 -8.99
CA ARG A 160 17.34 7.71 -8.38
C ARG A 160 17.07 8.68 -9.53
N LEU A 161 15.79 8.83 -9.89
CA LEU A 161 15.39 9.64 -11.01
C LEU A 161 15.73 11.08 -10.67
N ASN A 162 16.39 11.77 -11.58
CA ASN A 162 16.71 13.18 -11.42
C ASN A 162 15.42 13.96 -11.11
N THR A 163 15.44 14.78 -10.05
CA THR A 163 14.32 15.62 -9.61
C THR A 163 13.77 16.48 -10.76
N ASP A 164 14.65 17.00 -11.61
CA ASP A 164 14.28 17.83 -12.75
C ASP A 164 13.59 17.00 -13.85
N ALA A 165 14.04 15.76 -14.06
CA ALA A 165 13.41 14.84 -14.99
C ALA A 165 12.00 14.41 -14.53
N LEU A 166 11.83 14.18 -13.22
CA LEU A 166 10.52 13.91 -12.62
C LEU A 166 9.59 15.11 -12.74
N TRP A 167 10.09 16.31 -12.48
CA TRP A 167 9.33 17.55 -12.59
C TRP A 167 8.85 17.79 -14.03
N LEU A 168 9.75 17.68 -15.02
CA LEU A 168 9.43 17.85 -16.44
C LEU A 168 8.37 16.85 -16.89
N ARG A 169 8.56 15.56 -16.58
CA ARG A 169 7.60 14.51 -16.89
C ARG A 169 6.24 14.76 -16.25
N GLY A 170 6.21 15.26 -15.01
CA GLY A 170 4.99 15.64 -14.32
C GLY A 170 4.23 16.72 -15.09
N ARG A 171 4.92 17.80 -15.49
CA ARG A 171 4.31 18.87 -16.28
C ARG A 171 3.77 18.39 -17.62
N LEU A 172 4.53 17.58 -18.37
CA LEU A 172 4.05 17.02 -19.64
C LEU A 172 2.78 16.17 -19.46
N LYS A 173 2.70 15.37 -18.39
CA LYS A 173 1.47 14.63 -18.05
C LYS A 173 0.31 15.52 -17.64
N ASP A 174 0.56 16.62 -16.94
CA ASP A 174 -0.47 17.58 -16.59
C ASP A 174 -1.05 18.24 -17.85
N PHE A 175 -0.21 18.54 -18.85
CA PHE A 175 -0.67 19.01 -20.16
C PHE A 175 -1.57 17.98 -20.83
N GLU A 176 -1.14 16.70 -20.91
CA GLU A 176 -1.92 15.62 -21.49
C GLU A 176 -3.28 15.44 -20.81
N LYS A 177 -3.29 15.39 -19.48
CA LYS A 177 -4.50 15.11 -18.69
C LYS A 177 -5.48 16.28 -18.65
N ASN A 178 -4.97 17.51 -18.57
CA ASN A 178 -5.81 18.67 -18.25
C ASN A 178 -6.02 19.60 -19.44
N LEU A 179 -5.06 19.70 -20.36
CA LEU A 179 -5.04 20.74 -21.39
C LEU A 179 -5.28 20.20 -22.80
N LEU A 180 -4.69 19.05 -23.17
CA LEU A 180 -4.75 18.53 -24.54
C LEU A 180 -6.15 18.04 -24.96
N HIS A 181 -7.07 17.86 -24.01
CA HIS A 181 -8.48 17.54 -24.29
C HIS A 181 -9.36 18.79 -24.49
N GLN A 182 -8.86 19.98 -24.17
CA GLN A 182 -9.62 21.23 -24.30
C GLN A 182 -9.45 21.83 -25.69
N ASP A 183 -10.42 22.66 -26.10
CA ASP A 183 -10.30 23.42 -27.35
C ASP A 183 -9.19 24.47 -27.24
N LYS A 184 -8.23 24.39 -28.17
CA LYS A 184 -7.07 25.28 -28.22
C LYS A 184 -7.49 26.73 -28.47
N ALA A 185 -8.48 26.97 -29.32
CA ALA A 185 -8.90 28.32 -29.68
C ALA A 185 -9.55 29.03 -28.49
N PHE A 186 -10.41 28.32 -27.74
CA PHE A 186 -10.97 28.80 -26.49
C PHE A 186 -9.89 29.14 -25.46
N LEU A 187 -8.96 28.22 -25.18
CA LEU A 187 -7.89 28.42 -24.21
C LEU A 187 -7.00 29.61 -24.54
N LEU A 188 -6.58 29.74 -25.79
CA LEU A 188 -5.76 30.87 -26.22
C LEU A 188 -6.54 32.18 -26.24
N GLY A 189 -7.85 32.15 -26.48
CA GLY A 189 -8.74 33.31 -26.43
C GLY A 189 -8.84 33.93 -25.04
N GLU A 190 -8.95 33.11 -24.01
CA GLU A 190 -9.03 33.53 -22.59
C GLU A 190 -7.71 34.08 -22.04
N MET A 191 -6.58 33.82 -22.71
CA MET A 191 -5.28 34.37 -22.30
C MET A 191 -5.19 35.87 -22.60
N THR A 192 -4.44 36.61 -21.78
CA THR A 192 -4.08 37.99 -22.13
C THR A 192 -3.08 38.01 -23.29
N ASP A 193 -2.99 39.13 -24.01
CA ASP A 193 -2.01 39.29 -25.11
C ASP A 193 -0.56 39.05 -24.66
N ALA A 194 -0.22 39.45 -23.42
CA ALA A 194 1.10 39.19 -22.86
C ALA A 194 1.35 37.70 -22.68
N MET A 195 0.39 36.97 -22.13
CA MET A 195 0.49 35.52 -21.93
C MET A 195 0.56 34.75 -23.25
N ARG A 196 -0.20 35.18 -24.27
CA ARG A 196 -0.13 34.59 -25.63
C ARG A 196 1.25 34.75 -26.24
N ARG A 197 1.80 35.98 -26.18
CA ARG A 197 3.16 36.27 -26.66
C ARG A 197 4.23 35.45 -25.93
N ASP A 198 4.06 35.23 -24.63
CA ASP A 198 4.97 34.37 -23.85
C ASP A 198 4.89 32.91 -24.29
N ALA A 199 3.67 32.38 -24.49
CA ALA A 199 3.49 31.01 -24.97
C ALA A 199 4.12 30.80 -26.36
N GLU A 200 3.87 31.73 -27.29
CA GLU A 200 4.44 31.72 -28.65
C GLU A 200 5.98 31.81 -28.64
N ARG A 201 6.56 32.51 -27.67
CA ARG A 201 8.01 32.64 -27.50
C ARG A 201 8.65 31.41 -26.83
N ILE A 202 7.96 30.77 -25.89
CA ILE A 202 8.50 29.68 -25.07
C ILE A 202 8.35 28.32 -25.77
N LEU A 203 7.19 28.03 -26.38
CA LEU A 203 6.89 26.72 -26.96
C LEU A 203 7.91 26.27 -28.02
N PRO A 204 8.34 27.10 -28.99
CA PRO A 204 9.33 26.69 -29.98
C PRO A 204 10.69 26.35 -29.35
N LYS A 205 11.09 27.10 -28.32
CA LYS A 205 12.35 26.87 -27.59
C LYS A 205 12.30 25.56 -26.80
N LEU A 206 11.16 25.28 -26.17
CA LEU A 206 10.93 24.02 -25.46
C LEU A 206 10.97 22.83 -26.41
N LEU A 207 10.30 22.93 -27.58
CA LEU A 207 10.31 21.87 -28.58
C LEU A 207 11.72 21.63 -29.14
N GLN A 208 12.48 22.69 -29.41
CA GLN A 208 13.87 22.57 -29.85
C GLN A 208 14.78 21.94 -28.80
N TRP A 209 14.55 22.22 -27.51
CA TRP A 209 15.33 21.65 -26.41
C TRP A 209 15.00 20.19 -26.11
N LEU A 210 13.78 19.74 -26.43
CA LEU A 210 13.33 18.35 -26.25
C LEU A 210 13.66 17.43 -27.43
N ALA A 211 13.97 18.00 -28.61
CA ALA A 211 14.33 17.28 -29.83
C ALA A 211 15.81 16.86 -29.82
#